data_AF-A0A8I0VCW5-F1
#
_entry.id   AF-A0A8I0VCW5-F1
#
_cell.length_a   1.000
_cell.length_b   1.000
_cell.length_c   1.000
_cell.angle_alpha   90.00
_cell.angle_beta   90.00
_cell.angle_gamma   90.00
#
_symmetry.space_group_name_H-M   'P 1'
#
loop_
_entity.id
_entity.type
_entity.pdbx_description
1 polymer ?
#
loop_
_entity_poly.entity_id
_entity_poly.type
_entity_poly.pdbx_seq_one_letter_code
_entity_poly.pdbx_strand_id
1 'polypeptide(L)'
;MKTVLKCTPLLVALAFTGCATIPQQPKTFDQLGQFTAYPLNSKTYRIGFQAGQNLSYGTAEEITLLKAAQTTLKNGYRYFTVVDDPSNARNKAPRQAVIYPTPSYYPYGYYHRHPAFWPDPFYDMPQVVNIDPIQVSYTIECFKTQDQSPDAFDAQMILQSLGSKYGLSPSGDVLQPAVPTQNKK
;
A
#
# COMPACT_ATOMS: atom_id res chain seq x y z
N MET A 1 -11.84 47.77 47.80
CA MET A 1 -11.08 47.89 46.52
C MET A 1 -9.91 46.91 46.55
N LYS A 2 -9.91 45.87 45.70
CA LYS A 2 -8.69 45.22 45.15
C LYS A 2 -9.06 44.08 44.18
N THR A 3 -8.76 44.36 42.90
CA THR A 3 -8.12 43.48 41.92
C THR A 3 -8.72 42.09 41.63
N VAL A 4 -9.69 42.03 40.72
CA VAL A 4 -9.99 40.82 39.92
C VAL A 4 -10.28 41.24 38.48
N LEU A 5 -9.26 41.65 37.73
CA LEU A 5 -9.43 41.92 36.30
C LEU A 5 -8.05 41.94 35.61
N LYS A 6 -7.44 40.78 35.34
CA LYS A 6 -6.23 40.63 34.51
C LYS A 6 -5.78 39.17 34.29
N CYS A 7 -6.70 38.21 34.13
CA CYS A 7 -6.31 36.80 33.85
C CYS A 7 -7.03 36.15 32.67
N THR A 8 -7.83 36.91 31.91
CA THR A 8 -8.62 36.38 30.80
C THR A 8 -7.90 36.22 29.45
N PRO A 9 -6.80 36.92 29.10
CA PRO A 9 -6.20 36.75 27.76
C PRO A 9 -5.24 35.55 27.67
N LEU A 10 -4.77 34.98 28.78
CA LEU A 10 -3.79 33.89 28.76
C LEU A 10 -4.42 32.52 28.45
N LEU A 11 -5.71 32.35 28.77
CA LEU A 11 -6.44 31.09 28.58
C LEU A 11 -6.87 30.85 27.12
N VAL A 12 -7.01 31.91 26.32
CA VAL A 12 -7.41 31.83 24.90
C VAL A 12 -6.23 31.47 23.99
N ALA A 13 -4.98 31.79 24.39
CA ALA A 13 -3.79 31.48 23.59
C ALA A 13 -3.40 29.99 23.58
N LEU A 14 -3.78 29.21 24.61
CA LEU A 14 -3.51 27.77 24.67
C LEU A 14 -4.48 26.90 23.86
N ALA A 15 -5.60 27.45 23.38
CA ALA A 15 -6.57 26.69 22.60
C ALA A 15 -6.18 26.55 21.11
N PHE A 16 -5.10 27.21 20.65
CA PHE A 16 -4.64 27.15 19.26
C PHE A 16 -3.56 26.09 18.97
N THR A 17 -3.17 25.28 19.95
CA THR A 17 -2.24 24.18 19.71
C THR A 17 -2.98 22.91 19.32
N GLY A 18 -2.98 22.62 18.01
CA GLY A 18 -2.78 21.25 17.56
C GLY A 18 -3.93 20.62 16.79
N CYS A 19 -3.99 20.89 15.50
CA CYS A 19 -4.10 19.77 14.56
C CYS A 19 -2.67 19.36 14.21
N ALA A 20 -2.03 18.62 15.11
CA ALA A 20 -0.81 17.92 14.75
C ALA A 20 -1.19 16.94 13.64
N THR A 21 -0.73 17.23 12.42
CA THR A 21 -0.76 16.28 11.32
C THR A 21 -0.09 15.00 11.82
N ILE A 22 -0.88 13.97 12.10
CA ILE A 22 -0.36 12.68 12.54
C ILE A 22 0.58 12.21 11.42
N PRO A 23 1.89 12.04 11.67
CA PRO A 23 2.79 11.56 10.66
C PRO A 23 2.35 10.14 10.30
N GLN A 24 1.95 9.94 9.04
CA GLN A 24 1.61 8.61 8.55
C GLN A 24 2.88 7.76 8.65
N GLN A 25 2.84 6.72 9.47
CA GLN A 25 3.93 5.78 9.58
C GLN A 25 4.19 5.17 8.18
N PRO A 26 5.47 5.00 7.78
CA PRO A 26 5.78 4.35 6.53
C PRO A 26 5.17 2.94 6.54
N LYS A 27 4.38 2.64 5.51
CA LYS A 27 3.75 1.32 5.37
C LYS A 27 4.84 0.26 5.22
N THR A 28 4.77 -0.78 6.04
CA THR A 28 5.65 -1.94 5.93
C THR A 28 5.23 -2.82 4.75
N PHE A 29 6.12 -3.71 4.29
CA PHE A 29 5.87 -4.59 3.14
C PHE A 29 4.54 -5.35 3.26
N ASP A 30 4.24 -5.91 4.43
CA ASP A 30 3.00 -6.65 4.68
C ASP A 30 1.74 -5.78 4.70
N GLN A 31 1.89 -4.45 4.80
CA GLN A 31 0.78 -3.48 4.77
C GLN A 31 0.53 -2.88 3.38
N LEU A 32 1.31 -3.27 2.36
CA LEU A 32 1.14 -2.79 0.98
C LEU A 32 -0.10 -3.39 0.31
N GLY A 33 -0.55 -4.55 0.76
CA GLY A 33 -1.68 -5.27 0.19
C GLY A 33 -1.92 -6.62 0.87
N GLN A 34 -2.67 -7.49 0.22
CA GLN A 34 -2.90 -8.85 0.69
C GLN A 34 -2.04 -9.82 -0.11
N PHE A 35 -1.22 -10.60 0.59
CA PHE A 35 -0.41 -11.65 0.00
C PHE A 35 -1.09 -13.01 0.18
N THR A 36 -1.05 -13.82 -0.86
CA THR A 36 -1.47 -15.21 -0.84
C THR A 36 -0.32 -16.05 -1.37
N ALA A 37 0.03 -17.12 -0.66
CA ALA A 37 1.06 -18.04 -1.08
C ALA A 37 0.63 -19.45 -0.68
N TYR A 38 0.49 -20.35 -1.65
CA TYR A 38 0.15 -21.73 -1.39
C TYR A 38 0.91 -22.69 -2.31
N PRO A 39 1.31 -23.87 -1.81
CA PRO A 39 1.96 -24.88 -2.64
C PRO A 39 0.94 -25.49 -3.61
N LEU A 40 1.35 -25.62 -4.86
CA LEU A 40 0.65 -26.41 -5.88
C LEU A 40 1.24 -27.83 -5.98
N ASN A 41 2.55 -27.94 -5.75
CA ASN A 41 3.30 -29.20 -5.74
C ASN A 41 4.52 -29.05 -4.81
N SER A 42 5.34 -30.09 -4.65
CA SER A 42 6.54 -30.06 -3.80
C SER A 42 7.54 -28.97 -4.16
N LYS A 43 7.58 -28.56 -5.43
CA LYS A 43 8.49 -27.53 -5.96
C LYS A 43 7.76 -26.36 -6.62
N THR A 44 6.44 -26.40 -6.70
CA THR A 44 5.64 -25.40 -7.43
C THR A 44 4.74 -24.67 -6.47
N TYR A 45 4.75 -23.34 -6.52
CA TYR A 45 3.97 -22.50 -5.63
C TYR A 45 3.18 -21.48 -6.43
N ARG A 46 1.98 -21.16 -5.93
CA ARG A 46 1.18 -20.04 -6.44
C ARG A 46 1.30 -18.88 -5.48
N ILE A 47 1.76 -17.75 -6.02
CA ILE A 47 1.91 -16.49 -5.30
C ILE A 47 0.92 -15.50 -5.89
N GLY A 48 0.07 -14.92 -5.05
CA GLY A 48 -0.88 -13.89 -5.45
C GLY A 48 -0.72 -12.65 -4.59
N PHE A 49 -0.87 -11.50 -5.20
CA PHE A 49 -0.85 -10.21 -4.53
C PHE A 49 -2.06 -9.39 -4.96
N GLN A 50 -2.81 -8.91 -3.98
CA GLN A 50 -3.85 -7.93 -4.18
C GLN A 50 -3.37 -6.58 -3.67
N ALA A 51 -3.15 -5.66 -4.60
CA ALA A 51 -2.60 -4.35 -4.31
C ALA A 51 -3.65 -3.44 -3.66
N GLY A 52 -3.20 -2.57 -2.75
CA GLY A 52 -4.03 -1.46 -2.25
C GLY A 52 -4.35 -0.43 -3.34
N GLN A 53 -5.32 0.46 -3.06
CA GLN A 53 -5.89 1.41 -4.02
C GLN A 53 -4.89 2.38 -4.69
N ASN A 54 -3.69 2.57 -4.12
CA ASN A 54 -2.71 3.57 -4.55
C ASN A 54 -1.47 2.97 -5.24
N LEU A 55 -1.47 1.67 -5.58
CA LEU A 55 -0.34 1.02 -6.23
C LEU A 55 -0.56 0.90 -7.74
N SER A 56 0.53 1.04 -8.51
CA SER A 56 0.49 0.78 -9.95
C SER A 56 0.61 -0.72 -10.24
N TYR A 57 0.16 -1.13 -11.41
CA TYR A 57 0.26 -2.54 -11.85
C TYR A 57 1.72 -3.02 -11.91
N GLY A 58 2.64 -2.25 -12.49
CA GLY A 58 4.06 -2.61 -12.50
C GLY A 58 4.68 -2.70 -11.10
N THR A 59 4.25 -1.85 -10.17
CA THR A 59 4.66 -1.97 -8.76
C THR A 59 4.11 -3.25 -8.12
N ALA A 60 2.88 -3.64 -8.44
CA ALA A 60 2.29 -4.88 -7.95
C ALA A 60 3.02 -6.12 -8.49
N GLU A 61 3.47 -6.10 -9.74
CA GLU A 61 4.31 -7.14 -10.34
C GLU A 61 5.65 -7.27 -9.62
N GLU A 62 6.35 -6.15 -9.41
CA GLU A 62 7.62 -6.13 -8.64
C GLU A 62 7.44 -6.70 -7.22
N ILE A 63 6.37 -6.29 -6.52
CA ILE A 63 6.06 -6.77 -5.17
C ILE A 63 5.75 -8.27 -5.16
N THR A 64 5.03 -8.77 -6.17
CA THR A 64 4.69 -10.19 -6.31
C THR A 64 5.95 -11.01 -6.60
N LEU A 65 6.85 -10.51 -7.45
CA LEU A 65 8.14 -11.12 -7.74
C LEU A 65 9.02 -11.19 -6.48
N LEU A 66 9.03 -10.13 -5.67
CA LEU A 66 9.71 -10.13 -4.37
C LEU A 66 9.13 -11.16 -3.41
N LYS A 67 7.80 -11.28 -3.37
CA LYS A 67 7.13 -12.30 -2.54
C LYS A 67 7.46 -13.70 -3.00
N ALA A 68 7.57 -13.92 -4.32
CA ALA A 68 8.03 -15.18 -4.88
C ALA A 68 9.45 -15.50 -4.41
N ALA A 69 10.39 -14.56 -4.54
CA ALA A 69 11.76 -14.70 -4.06
C ALA A 69 11.85 -15.00 -2.55
N GLN A 70 11.05 -14.31 -1.73
CA GLN A 70 10.96 -14.56 -0.29
C GLN A 70 10.47 -15.99 -0.02
N THR A 71 9.47 -16.45 -0.78
CA THR A 71 8.89 -17.79 -0.61
C THR A 71 9.86 -18.89 -1.05
N THR A 72 10.68 -18.66 -2.08
CA THR A 72 11.73 -19.59 -2.50
C THR A 72 12.76 -19.81 -1.39
N LEU A 73 13.31 -18.71 -0.85
CA LEU A 73 14.31 -18.79 0.21
C LEU A 73 13.75 -19.44 1.48
N LYS A 74 12.51 -19.09 1.87
CA LYS A 74 11.85 -19.68 3.04
C LYS A 74 11.63 -21.19 2.92
N ASN A 75 11.43 -21.70 1.72
CA ASN A 75 11.28 -23.13 1.45
C ASN A 75 12.63 -23.85 1.21
N GLY A 76 13.77 -23.18 1.40
CA GLY A 76 15.10 -23.78 1.25
C GLY A 76 15.58 -23.95 -0.19
N TYR A 77 14.99 -23.22 -1.13
CA TYR A 77 15.43 -23.12 -2.52
C TYR A 77 16.19 -21.82 -2.75
N ARG A 78 16.99 -21.77 -3.82
CA ARG A 78 17.77 -20.57 -4.18
C ARG A 78 17.30 -19.94 -5.48
N TYR A 79 16.83 -20.75 -6.41
CA TYR A 79 16.46 -20.32 -7.75
C TYR A 79 14.98 -20.59 -8.01
N PHE A 80 14.34 -19.79 -8.85
CA PHE A 80 13.00 -20.07 -9.35
C PHE A 80 12.76 -19.55 -10.75
N THR A 81 11.84 -20.19 -11.45
CA THR A 81 11.29 -19.70 -12.71
C THR A 81 9.83 -19.30 -12.53
N VAL A 82 9.36 -18.38 -13.36
CA VAL A 82 7.93 -18.04 -13.46
C VAL A 82 7.36 -18.83 -14.63
N VAL A 83 6.48 -19.80 -14.33
CA VAL A 83 5.91 -20.73 -15.30
C VAL A 83 4.66 -20.16 -15.96
N ASP A 84 3.82 -19.48 -15.17
CA ASP A 84 2.59 -18.87 -15.65
C ASP A 84 2.36 -17.53 -14.96
N ASP A 85 2.04 -16.54 -15.79
CA ASP A 85 1.68 -15.18 -15.43
C ASP A 85 0.31 -14.84 -16.06
N PRO A 86 -0.80 -15.34 -15.47
CA PRO A 86 -2.16 -15.02 -15.93
C PRO A 86 -2.47 -13.52 -15.83
N SER A 87 -1.69 -12.76 -15.07
CA SER A 87 -1.79 -11.31 -14.97
C SER A 87 -1.35 -10.63 -16.28
N ASN A 88 -0.29 -11.10 -16.94
CA ASN A 88 0.13 -10.62 -18.27
C ASN A 88 -0.91 -10.88 -19.36
N ALA A 89 -1.54 -12.06 -19.35
CA ALA A 89 -2.53 -12.45 -20.36
C ALA A 89 -3.81 -11.60 -20.32
N ARG A 90 -4.01 -10.84 -19.24
CA ARG A 90 -5.13 -9.93 -19.02
C ARG A 90 -4.59 -8.61 -18.51
N ASN A 91 -3.93 -7.85 -19.37
CA ASN A 91 -3.87 -6.38 -19.27
C ASN A 91 -5.31 -5.81 -19.33
N LYS A 92 -6.10 -6.05 -18.29
CA LYS A 92 -7.41 -5.43 -18.11
C LYS A 92 -7.13 -4.05 -17.55
N ALA A 93 -7.48 -3.03 -18.33
CA ALA A 93 -7.56 -1.69 -17.80
C ALA A 93 -8.40 -1.74 -16.50
N PRO A 94 -7.90 -1.16 -15.39
CA PRO A 94 -8.64 -1.15 -14.14
C PRO A 94 -10.01 -0.52 -14.42
N ARG A 95 -11.07 -1.15 -13.92
CA ARG A 95 -12.41 -0.58 -14.08
C ARG A 95 -12.49 0.68 -13.26
N GLN A 96 -12.77 1.78 -13.94
CA GLN A 96 -12.92 3.10 -13.32
C GLN A 96 -14.41 3.43 -13.19
N ALA A 97 -14.81 3.87 -12.00
CA ALA A 97 -16.11 4.50 -11.79
C ALA A 97 -15.89 6.00 -11.63
N VAL A 98 -16.76 6.77 -12.27
CA VAL A 98 -16.97 8.17 -11.96
C VAL A 98 -17.99 8.21 -10.82
N ILE A 99 -17.56 8.58 -9.62
CA ILE A 99 -18.45 8.76 -8.47
C ILE A 99 -18.89 10.22 -8.45
N TYR A 100 -20.21 10.41 -8.50
CA TYR A 100 -20.83 11.71 -8.26
C TYR A 100 -21.09 11.89 -6.76
N PRO A 101 -20.77 13.07 -6.19
CA PRO A 101 -21.12 13.40 -4.82
C PRO A 101 -22.63 13.24 -4.59
N THR A 102 -23.04 12.62 -3.48
CA THR A 102 -24.47 12.54 -3.13
C THR A 102 -25.00 13.93 -2.82
N PRO A 103 -26.19 14.32 -3.32
CA PRO A 103 -26.82 15.58 -2.94
C PRO A 103 -27.00 15.62 -1.42
N SER A 104 -26.39 16.61 -0.76
CA SER A 104 -26.50 16.76 0.69
C SER A 104 -27.93 17.15 1.06
N TYR A 105 -28.68 16.24 1.71
CA TYR A 105 -30.00 16.52 2.26
C TYR A 105 -29.82 17.18 3.63
N TYR A 106 -29.81 18.51 3.68
CA TYR A 106 -29.69 19.25 4.93
C TYR A 106 -31.02 19.33 5.68
N PRO A 107 -31.02 19.20 7.02
CA PRO A 107 -32.20 19.44 7.85
C PRO A 107 -32.64 20.90 7.77
N TYR A 108 -33.97 21.09 7.76
CA TYR A 108 -34.65 22.36 7.58
C TYR A 108 -34.17 23.43 8.58
N GLY A 109 -33.58 24.54 8.09
CA GLY A 109 -33.22 25.71 8.91
C GLY A 109 -31.80 26.27 8.71
N TYR A 110 -30.92 25.58 7.99
CA TYR A 110 -29.60 26.12 7.63
C TYR A 110 -29.64 26.89 6.30
N TYR A 111 -28.97 28.04 6.26
CA TYR A 111 -28.83 28.90 5.08
C TYR A 111 -28.37 28.09 3.86
N HIS A 112 -29.07 28.28 2.75
CA HIS A 112 -28.90 27.50 1.54
C HIS A 112 -27.50 27.74 0.92
N ARG A 113 -26.74 26.68 0.65
CA ARG A 113 -25.83 26.68 -0.50
C ARG A 113 -26.71 26.44 -1.73
N HIS A 114 -27.04 27.48 -2.48
CA HIS A 114 -27.74 27.33 -3.75
C HIS A 114 -26.77 26.71 -4.77
N PRO A 115 -26.96 25.44 -5.19
CA PRO A 115 -26.05 24.80 -6.16
C PRO A 115 -26.09 25.48 -7.53
N ALA A 116 -27.17 26.23 -7.80
CA ALA A 116 -27.41 26.88 -9.09
C ALA A 116 -26.56 28.14 -9.32
N PHE A 117 -26.05 28.79 -8.28
CA PHE A 117 -25.39 30.11 -8.44
C PHE A 117 -23.88 30.07 -8.16
N TRP A 118 -23.40 29.10 -7.39
CA TRP A 118 -21.98 28.89 -7.11
C TRP A 118 -21.69 27.38 -7.04
N PRO A 119 -21.33 26.74 -8.18
CA PRO A 119 -20.75 25.39 -8.13
C PRO A 119 -19.52 25.47 -7.25
N ASP A 120 -19.50 24.74 -6.13
CA ASP A 120 -18.33 24.74 -5.27
C ASP A 120 -17.33 23.73 -5.87
N PRO A 121 -16.18 24.20 -6.40
CA PRO A 121 -15.20 23.32 -7.02
C PRO A 121 -14.60 22.31 -6.04
N PHE A 122 -14.88 22.36 -4.73
CA PHE A 122 -14.36 21.37 -3.77
C PHE A 122 -15.31 20.20 -3.50
N TYR A 123 -16.63 20.37 -3.70
CA TYR A 123 -17.63 19.37 -3.30
C TYR A 123 -18.46 18.81 -4.45
N ASP A 124 -18.60 19.55 -5.55
CA ASP A 124 -19.46 19.15 -6.67
C ASP A 124 -18.70 18.43 -7.80
N MET A 125 -17.38 18.24 -7.63
CA MET A 125 -16.56 17.60 -8.67
C MET A 125 -16.60 16.08 -8.60
N PRO A 126 -16.86 15.40 -9.74
CA PRO A 126 -16.85 13.95 -9.80
C PRO A 126 -15.44 13.42 -9.60
N GLN A 127 -15.32 12.33 -8.85
CA GLN A 127 -14.04 11.67 -8.61
C GLN A 127 -13.97 10.37 -9.40
N VAL A 128 -12.85 10.15 -10.09
CA VAL A 128 -12.59 8.88 -10.77
C VAL A 128 -11.86 7.98 -9.79
N VAL A 129 -12.47 6.85 -9.43
CA VAL A 129 -11.84 5.85 -8.58
C VAL A 129 -11.73 4.52 -9.31
N ASN A 130 -10.64 3.80 -9.06
CA ASN A 130 -10.49 2.42 -9.52
C ASN A 130 -11.34 1.51 -8.61
N ILE A 131 -12.31 0.82 -9.21
CA ILE A 131 -13.24 -0.08 -8.50
C ILE A 131 -12.58 -1.43 -8.27
N ASP A 132 -11.92 -1.95 -9.30
CA ASP A 132 -11.32 -3.27 -9.25
C ASP A 132 -9.91 -3.17 -8.64
N PRO A 133 -9.61 -3.93 -7.58
CA PRO A 133 -8.26 -3.97 -7.03
C PRO A 133 -7.32 -4.62 -8.05
N ILE A 134 -6.10 -4.09 -8.14
CA ILE A 134 -5.06 -4.70 -8.96
C ILE A 134 -4.66 -6.02 -8.32
N GLN A 135 -4.76 -7.11 -9.09
CA GLN A 135 -4.40 -8.45 -8.66
C GLN A 135 -3.37 -9.01 -9.62
N VAL A 136 -2.24 -9.46 -9.08
CA VAL A 136 -1.16 -10.12 -9.83
C VAL A 136 -0.99 -11.51 -9.24
N SER A 137 -0.79 -12.52 -10.08
CA SER A 137 -0.50 -13.86 -9.60
C SER A 137 0.53 -14.56 -10.46
N TYR A 138 1.54 -15.14 -9.82
CA TYR A 138 2.59 -15.92 -10.46
C TYR A 138 2.54 -17.37 -9.99
N THR A 139 2.66 -18.28 -10.95
CA THR A 139 3.00 -19.67 -10.68
C THR A 139 4.50 -19.81 -10.83
N ILE A 140 5.17 -20.17 -9.74
CA ILE A 140 6.63 -20.32 -9.70
C ILE A 140 7.02 -21.77 -9.52
N GLU A 141 8.13 -22.16 -10.14
CA GLU A 141 8.79 -23.43 -9.90
C GLU A 141 10.18 -23.18 -9.29
N CYS A 142 10.48 -23.89 -8.20
CA CYS A 142 11.64 -23.65 -7.35
C CYS A 142 12.72 -24.72 -7.53
N PHE A 143 13.98 -24.28 -7.54
CA PHE A 143 15.16 -25.12 -7.77
C PHE A 143 16.27 -24.83 -6.76
N LYS A 144 17.10 -25.84 -6.50
CA LYS A 144 18.27 -25.71 -5.62
C LYS A 144 19.52 -25.26 -6.37
N THR A 145 19.65 -25.70 -7.62
CA THR A 145 20.79 -25.40 -8.50
C THR A 145 20.29 -24.77 -9.80
N GLN A 146 21.09 -23.86 -10.35
CA GLN A 146 20.77 -23.16 -11.60
C GLN A 146 20.70 -24.13 -12.80
N ASP A 147 21.43 -25.24 -12.77
CA ASP A 147 21.51 -26.21 -13.88
C ASP A 147 20.15 -26.85 -14.23
N GLN A 148 19.16 -26.79 -13.33
CA GLN A 148 17.82 -27.33 -13.55
C GLN A 148 16.96 -26.46 -14.47
N SER A 149 17.27 -25.16 -14.57
CA SER A 149 16.65 -24.28 -15.56
C SER A 149 17.56 -23.09 -15.86
N PRO A 150 17.99 -22.91 -17.12
CA PRO A 150 18.88 -21.81 -17.50
C PRO A 150 18.22 -20.42 -17.31
N ASP A 151 16.89 -20.37 -17.34
CA ASP A 151 16.10 -19.14 -17.21
C ASP A 151 15.68 -18.86 -15.75
N ALA A 152 16.23 -19.60 -14.77
CA ALA A 152 15.89 -19.40 -13.37
C ALA A 152 16.51 -18.11 -12.80
N PHE A 153 15.70 -17.39 -12.03
CA PHE A 153 16.11 -16.21 -11.30
C PHE A 153 16.72 -16.60 -9.95
N ASP A 154 17.80 -15.93 -9.55
CA ASP A 154 18.36 -16.05 -8.19
C ASP A 154 17.51 -15.21 -7.22
N ALA A 155 16.84 -15.88 -6.29
CA ALA A 155 15.97 -15.25 -5.30
C ALA A 155 16.72 -14.29 -4.37
N GLN A 156 17.97 -14.62 -4.02
CA GLN A 156 18.79 -13.79 -3.16
C GLN A 156 19.20 -12.50 -3.87
N MET A 157 19.52 -12.59 -5.17
CA MET A 157 19.89 -11.42 -5.98
C MET A 157 18.70 -10.47 -6.18
N ILE A 158 17.49 -11.02 -6.35
CA ILE A 158 16.26 -10.23 -6.42
C ILE A 158 16.02 -9.48 -5.10
N LEU A 159 16.13 -10.15 -3.95
CA LEU A 159 15.92 -9.51 -2.65
C LEU A 159 17.00 -8.47 -2.33
N GLN A 160 18.24 -8.67 -2.78
CA GLN A 160 19.29 -7.67 -2.63
C GLN A 160 19.06 -6.42 -3.49
N SER A 161 18.60 -6.59 -4.73
CA SER A 161 18.41 -5.47 -5.67
C SER A 161 17.10 -4.72 -5.44
N LEU A 162 16.00 -5.43 -5.22
CA LEU A 162 14.65 -4.85 -5.08
C LEU A 162 14.15 -4.81 -3.64
N GLY A 163 14.65 -5.66 -2.73
CA GLY A 163 14.12 -5.75 -1.37
C GLY A 163 14.30 -4.46 -0.57
N SER A 164 15.42 -3.76 -0.73
CA SER A 164 15.71 -2.50 -0.04
C SER A 164 14.67 -1.40 -0.35
N LYS A 165 14.17 -1.35 -1.60
CA LYS A 165 13.12 -0.41 -2.04
C LYS A 165 11.81 -0.58 -1.25
N TYR A 166 11.52 -1.79 -0.78
CA TYR A 166 10.29 -2.13 -0.09
C TYR A 166 10.49 -2.45 1.41
N GLY A 167 11.67 -2.16 1.96
CA GLY A 167 11.97 -2.40 3.37
C GLY A 167 12.14 -3.89 3.72
N LEU A 168 12.64 -4.70 2.79
CA LEU A 168 13.02 -6.08 3.03
C LEU A 168 14.54 -6.21 3.16
N SER A 169 14.99 -7.10 4.04
CA SER A 169 16.39 -7.50 4.14
C SER A 169 16.78 -8.41 2.95
N PRO A 170 18.09 -8.64 2.72
CA PRO A 170 18.56 -9.62 1.74
C PRO A 170 18.08 -11.06 1.98
N SER A 171 17.69 -11.39 3.22
CA SER A 171 17.09 -12.69 3.60
C SER A 171 15.57 -12.73 3.39
N GLY A 172 14.95 -11.59 3.07
CA GLY A 172 13.50 -11.46 2.93
C GLY A 172 12.76 -11.19 4.23
N ASP A 173 13.45 -10.77 5.29
CA ASP A 173 12.81 -10.35 6.55
C ASP A 173 12.37 -8.89 6.44
N VAL A 174 11.23 -8.55 7.06
CA VAL A 174 10.71 -7.18 7.05
C VAL A 174 11.56 -6.33 7.98
N LEU A 175 12.17 -5.28 7.44
CA LEU A 175 12.86 -4.27 8.22
C LEU A 175 11.82 -3.46 8.98
N GLN A 176 11.76 -3.64 10.30
CA GLN A 176 10.91 -2.81 11.14
C GLN A 176 11.43 -1.36 11.11
N PRO A 177 10.56 -0.36 10.94
CA PRO A 177 10.96 1.03 11.11
C PRO A 177 11.62 1.21 12.48
N ALA A 178 12.77 1.86 12.52
CA ALA A 178 13.44 2.16 13.78
C ALA A 178 12.47 2.91 14.69
N VAL A 179 12.14 2.32 15.85
CA VAL A 179 11.30 2.96 16.85
C VAL A 179 12.01 4.26 17.25
N PRO A 180 11.41 5.45 17.07
CA PRO A 180 12.06 6.67 17.50
C PRO A 180 12.22 6.58 19.02
N THR A 181 13.47 6.49 19.48
CA THR A 181 13.81 6.60 20.90
C THR A 181 13.22 7.89 21.42
N GLN A 182 12.17 7.80 22.24
CA GLN A 182 11.67 8.95 22.98
C GLN A 182 12.79 9.40 23.91
N ASN A 183 13.50 10.45 23.48
CA ASN A 183 14.43 11.16 24.32
C ASN A 183 13.61 11.83 25.41
N LYS A 184 13.51 11.16 26.55
CA LYS A 184 12.92 11.70 27.78
C LYS A 184 13.89 12.78 28.29
N LYS A 185 13.60 14.03 27.95
CA LYS A 185 14.19 15.21 28.59
C LYS A 185 13.16 15.82 29.53
#